data_AF-A0A3D9INL5-F1
#
_entry.id   AF-A0A3D9INL5-F1
#
_cell.length_a   1.000
_cell.length_b   1.000
_cell.length_c   1.000
_cell.angle_alpha   90.00
_cell.angle_beta   90.00
_cell.angle_gamma   90.00
#
_symmetry.space_group_name_H-M   'P 1'
#
loop_
_entity.id
_entity.type
_entity.pdbx_description
1 polymer ?
#
loop_
_entity_poly.entity_id
_entity_poly.type
_entity_poly.pdbx_seq_one_letter_code
_entity_poly.pdbx_strand_id
1 'polypeptide(L)'
;ITKRGRKKLRALLFRVIMPLVAKNRAFKTLHEYYTKRPDNPLKKMQSLIALCNKLIRVLFGIMKKGHEFSEAKMLQDIPRFNVLEMAA
;
A
#
# COMPACT_ATOMS: atom_id res chain seq x y z
N ILE A 1 -9.65 3.68 -0.87
CA ILE A 1 -10.21 4.95 -1.41
C ILE A 1 -11.48 4.66 -2.20
N THR A 2 -12.62 5.22 -1.79
CA THR A 2 -13.92 5.03 -2.47
C THR A 2 -14.14 6.10 -3.55
N LYS A 3 -15.30 6.07 -4.22
CA LYS A 3 -15.73 7.13 -5.16
C LYS A 3 -16.14 8.44 -4.45
N ARG A 4 -16.16 8.48 -3.12
CA ARG A 4 -16.55 9.65 -2.32
C ARG A 4 -15.35 10.55 -1.98
N GLY A 5 -15.60 11.85 -1.76
CA GLY A 5 -14.58 12.84 -1.37
C GLY A 5 -13.98 13.64 -2.54
N ARG A 6 -12.87 14.34 -2.29
CA ARG A 6 -12.24 15.27 -3.26
C ARG A 6 -11.57 14.55 -4.44
N LYS A 7 -12.13 14.72 -5.65
CA LYS A 7 -11.62 14.13 -6.91
C LYS A 7 -10.15 14.46 -7.18
N LYS A 8 -9.75 15.72 -6.99
CA LYS A 8 -8.36 16.18 -7.24
C LYS A 8 -7.34 15.47 -6.34
N LEU A 9 -7.67 15.31 -5.05
CA LEU A 9 -6.80 14.63 -4.09
C LEU A 9 -6.64 13.15 -4.42
N ARG A 10 -7.73 12.47 -4.82
CA ARG A 10 -7.66 11.08 -5.28
C ARG A 10 -6.73 10.92 -6.49
N ALA A 11 -6.82 11.84 -7.46
CA ALA A 11 -5.97 11.82 -8.64
C ALA A 11 -4.50 12.08 -8.29
N LEU A 12 -4.22 12.99 -7.35
CA LEU A 12 -2.87 13.24 -6.86
C LEU A 12 -2.27 12.01 -6.18
N LEU A 13 -3.02 11.37 -5.27
CA LEU A 13 -2.57 10.15 -4.60
C LEU A 13 -2.23 9.04 -5.60
N PHE A 14 -3.04 8.89 -6.65
CA PHE A 14 -2.76 7.92 -7.71
C PHE A 14 -1.51 8.29 -8.52
N ARG A 15 -1.27 9.58 -8.79
CA ARG A 15 -0.03 10.02 -9.45
C ARG A 15 1.21 9.81 -8.60
N VAL A 16 1.09 9.93 -7.27
CA VAL A 16 2.20 9.69 -6.34
C VAL A 16 2.49 8.19 -6.18
N ILE A 17 1.47 7.34 -6.12
CA ILE A 17 1.67 5.90 -5.88
C ILE A 17 2.40 5.22 -7.04
N MET A 18 2.19 5.67 -8.28
CA MET A 18 2.81 5.06 -9.47
C MET A 18 4.35 5.06 -9.42
N PRO A 19 5.04 6.22 -9.28
CA PRO A 19 6.48 6.24 -9.13
C PRO A 19 6.96 5.64 -7.80
N LEU A 20 6.14 5.74 -6.72
CA LEU A 20 6.49 5.15 -5.43
C LEU A 20 6.62 3.63 -5.52
N VAL A 21 5.66 2.96 -6.15
CA VAL A 21 5.70 1.50 -6.38
C VAL A 21 6.86 1.10 -7.29
N ALA A 22 7.25 1.96 -8.24
CA ALA A 22 8.36 1.67 -9.13
C ALA A 22 9.73 1.80 -8.43
N LYS A 23 9.89 2.73 -7.48
CA LYS A 23 11.17 3.04 -6.83
C LYS A 23 11.36 2.35 -5.48
N ASN A 24 10.28 2.11 -4.73
CA ASN A 24 10.35 1.53 -3.40
C ASN A 24 10.07 0.02 -3.44
N ARG A 25 11.02 -0.78 -2.97
CA ARG A 25 10.94 -2.24 -3.00
C ARG A 25 9.78 -2.76 -2.15
N ALA A 26 9.55 -2.23 -0.95
CA ALA A 26 8.47 -2.67 -0.09
C ALA A 26 7.09 -2.43 -0.73
N PHE A 27 6.86 -1.28 -1.34
CA PHE A 27 5.61 -1.01 -2.07
C PHE A 27 5.46 -1.89 -3.32
N LYS A 28 6.56 -2.21 -4.02
CA LYS A 28 6.55 -3.15 -5.14
C LYS A 28 6.17 -4.56 -4.69
N THR A 29 6.79 -5.08 -3.65
CA THR A 29 6.49 -6.41 -3.08
C THR A 29 5.02 -6.49 -2.65
N LEU A 30 4.51 -5.44 -2.02
CA LEU A 30 3.10 -5.33 -1.67
C LEU A 30 2.17 -5.33 -2.88
N HIS A 31 2.54 -4.62 -3.95
CA HIS A 31 1.78 -4.62 -5.20
C HIS A 31 1.72 -6.02 -5.83
N GLU A 32 2.85 -6.72 -5.84
CA GLU A 32 2.96 -8.08 -6.36
C GLU A 32 2.15 -9.06 -5.51
N TYR A 33 2.25 -8.98 -4.19
CA TYR A 33 1.44 -9.79 -3.27
C TYR A 33 -0.06 -9.64 -3.55
N TYR A 34 -0.54 -8.40 -3.68
CA TYR A 34 -1.96 -8.14 -3.94
C TYR A 34 -2.44 -8.66 -5.29
N THR A 35 -1.56 -8.73 -6.30
CA THR A 35 -1.92 -9.21 -7.63
C THR A 35 -1.77 -10.74 -7.76
N LYS A 36 -0.85 -11.35 -7.02
CA LYS A 36 -0.53 -12.79 -7.09
C LYS A 36 -1.16 -13.65 -5.99
N ARG A 37 -1.88 -13.05 -5.03
CA ARG A 37 -2.49 -13.81 -3.92
C ARG A 37 -3.48 -14.89 -4.42
N PRO A 38 -3.53 -16.07 -3.77
CA PRO A 38 -4.38 -17.17 -4.20
C PRO A 38 -5.88 -16.86 -4.01
N ASP A 39 -6.23 -16.16 -2.93
CA ASP A 39 -7.61 -15.75 -2.64
C ASP A 39 -7.88 -14.32 -3.13
N ASN A 40 -8.86 -14.19 -4.04
CA ASN A 40 -9.37 -12.93 -4.58
C ASN A 40 -8.26 -12.02 -5.16
N PRO A 41 -7.47 -12.44 -6.15
CA PRO A 41 -6.38 -11.63 -6.71
C PRO A 41 -6.90 -10.27 -7.21
N LEU A 42 -6.20 -9.20 -6.83
CA LEU A 42 -6.60 -7.85 -7.24
C LEU A 42 -6.07 -7.54 -8.64
N LYS A 43 -6.91 -6.92 -9.48
CA LYS A 43 -6.45 -6.35 -10.75
C LYS A 43 -5.41 -5.25 -10.48
N LYS A 44 -4.48 -5.01 -11.41
CA LYS A 44 -3.39 -4.02 -11.28
C LYS A 44 -3.87 -2.66 -10.73
N MET A 45 -4.94 -2.11 -11.30
CA MET A 45 -5.53 -0.84 -10.85
C MET A 45 -6.13 -0.90 -9.44
N GLN A 46 -6.77 -2.02 -9.08
CA GLN A 46 -7.33 -2.21 -7.74
C GLN A 46 -6.23 -2.30 -6.68
N SER A 47 -5.14 -3.00 -6.99
CA SER A 47 -3.95 -3.07 -6.13
C SER A 47 -3.38 -1.68 -5.88
N LEU A 48 -3.21 -0.85 -6.93
CA LEU A 48 -2.75 0.54 -6.76
C LEU A 48 -3.69 1.36 -5.87
N ILE A 49 -5.01 1.20 -6.01
CA ILE A 49 -6.00 1.89 -5.16
C ILE A 49 -5.89 1.45 -3.70
N ALA A 50 -5.61 0.16 -3.44
CA ALA A 50 -5.37 -0.35 -2.09
C ALA A 50 -4.10 0.26 -1.49
N LEU A 51 -3.03 0.37 -2.29
CA LEU A 51 -1.77 1.00 -1.88
C LEU A 51 -1.93 2.49 -1.59
N CYS A 52 -2.74 3.23 -2.35
CA CYS A 52 -3.06 4.62 -2.00
C CYS A 52 -3.69 4.74 -0.60
N ASN A 53 -4.54 3.78 -0.22
CA ASN A 53 -5.15 3.76 1.12
C ASN A 53 -4.12 3.46 2.21
N LYS A 54 -3.19 2.53 1.95
CA LYS A 54 -2.07 2.23 2.86
C LYS A 54 -1.16 3.45 3.02
N LEU A 55 -0.84 4.15 1.92
CA LEU A 55 -0.03 5.37 1.95
C LEU A 55 -0.65 6.45 2.85
N ILE A 56 -1.96 6.70 2.73
CA ILE A 56 -2.65 7.65 3.62
C ILE A 56 -2.49 7.25 5.10
N ARG A 57 -2.64 5.96 5.43
CA ARG A 57 -2.50 5.47 6.82
C ARG A 57 -1.07 5.63 7.34
N VAL A 58 -0.07 5.38 6.49
CA VAL A 58 1.34 5.58 6.83
C VAL A 58 1.62 7.06 7.09
N LEU A 59 1.21 7.96 6.18
CA LEU A 59 1.37 9.40 6.36
C LEU A 59 0.68 9.90 7.63
N PHE A 60 -0.54 9.43 7.89
CA PHE A 60 -1.27 9.78 9.11
C PHE A 60 -0.54 9.30 10.37
N GLY A 61 0.03 8.09 10.36
CA GLY A 61 0.81 7.56 11.46
C GLY A 61 2.07 8.38 11.75
N ILE A 62 2.80 8.75 10.69
CA ILE A 62 3.99 9.62 10.79
C ILE A 62 3.60 10.97 11.38
N MET A 63 2.58 11.63 10.81
CA MET A 63 2.15 12.95 11.25
C MET A 63 1.59 12.97 12.68
N LYS A 64 0.83 11.95 13.08
CA LYS A 64 0.12 11.94 14.36
C LYS A 64 0.97 11.44 15.52
N LYS A 65 1.84 10.46 15.27
CA LYS A 65 2.66 9.80 16.31
C LYS A 65 4.13 10.20 16.25
N GLY A 66 4.57 10.92 15.22
CA GLY A 66 5.97 11.31 15.04
C GLY A 66 6.91 10.14 14.75
N HIS A 67 6.38 9.00 14.31
CA HIS A 67 7.22 7.85 13.98
C HIS A 67 7.93 8.03 12.64
N GLU A 68 9.18 7.61 12.58
CA GLU A 68 9.90 7.47 11.32
C GLU A 68 9.29 6.37 10.45
N PHE A 69 9.34 6.58 9.14
CA PHE A 69 8.90 5.57 8.19
C PHE A 69 9.90 4.40 8.17
N SER A 70 9.41 3.20 8.48
CA SER A 70 10.18 1.96 8.33
C SER A 70 9.44 0.99 7.42
N GLU A 71 10.11 0.55 6.36
CA GLU A 71 9.56 -0.42 5.39
C GLU A 71 9.24 -1.76 6.05
N ALA A 72 10.14 -2.25 6.91
CA ALA A 72 9.95 -3.50 7.64
C ALA A 72 8.70 -3.44 8.53
N LYS A 73 8.55 -2.36 9.30
CA LYS A 73 7.37 -2.15 10.14
C LYS A 73 6.09 -2.07 9.31
N MET A 74 6.14 -1.39 8.16
CA MET A 74 4.99 -1.29 7.25
C MET A 74 4.51 -2.65 6.74
N LEU A 75 5.44 -3.56 6.43
CA LEU A 75 5.15 -4.93 5.98
C LEU A 75 4.60 -5.78 7.13
N GLN A 76 5.21 -5.69 8.32
CA GLN A 76 4.77 -6.39 9.54
C GLN A 76 3.35 -6.00 9.98
N ASP A 77 2.97 -4.74 9.80
CA ASP A 77 1.62 -4.22 10.10
C ASP A 77 0.52 -4.83 9.19
N ILE A 78 0.85 -5.74 8.27
CA ILE A 78 -0.10 -6.40 7.38
C ILE A 78 -0.18 -7.88 7.78
N PRO A 79 -1.16 -8.26 8.63
CA PRO A 79 -1.22 -9.61 9.20
C PRO A 79 -1.22 -10.72 8.14
N ARG A 80 -1.91 -10.48 7.02
CA ARG A 80 -2.04 -11.45 5.91
C ARG A 80 -0.80 -11.56 5.04
N PHE A 81 0.12 -10.60 5.15
CA PHE A 81 1.40 -10.62 4.44
C PHE A 81 2.42 -11.48 5.21
N ASN A 82 2.50 -11.31 6.53
CA ASN A 82 3.40 -12.10 7.39
C ASN A 82 3.12 -13.61 7.36
N VAL A 83 1.85 -14.02 7.20
CA VAL A 83 1.49 -15.44 7.12
C VAL A 83 2.15 -16.14 5.92
N LEU A 84 2.47 -15.42 4.85
CA LEU A 84 3.16 -16.01 3.68
C LEU A 84 4.68 -16.03 3.81
N GLU A 85 5.29 -15.08 4.52
CA GLU A 85 6.73 -15.18 4.83
C GLU A 85 7.03 -16.27 5.86
N MET A 86 6.08 -16.62 6.74
CA MET A 86 6.23 -17.73 7.68
C MET A 86 5.92 -19.10 7.05
N ALA A 87 5.27 -19.13 5.89
CA ALA A 87 4.91 -20.35 5.16
C ALA A 87 5.81 -20.65 3.95
N ALA A 88 6.81 -19.80 3.70
CA ALA A 88 7.85 -19.94 2.69
C ALA A 88 9.18 -20.29 3.37
#